data_AF-A0A2D7PEA8-F1
#
_entry.id   AF-A0A2D7PEA8-F1
#
_cell.length_a   1.000
_cell.length_b   1.000
_cell.length_c   1.000
_cell.angle_alpha   90.00
_cell.angle_beta   90.00
_cell.angle_gamma   90.00
#
_symmetry.space_group_name_H-M   'P 1'
#
loop_
_entity.id
_entity.type
_entity.pdbx_description
1 polymer ?
#
loop_
_entity_poly.entity_id
_entity_poly.type
_entity_poly.pdbx_seq_one_letter_code
_entity_poly.pdbx_strand_id
1 'polypeptide(L)'
;MVNKKLINTLSYLGLVPFYVILIFYFFNKNFYLIDIFFYYSLVIITFLSGCSWVRLIETSKISLIIVTIFTPILNLVAEIFLSSYLKGVLYLIFYYLIFFIDKKYITYSPDYIFMRRNLTYLVMLSQIIMLIVIYTNNLG
;
A
#
# COMPACT_ATOMS: atom_id res chain seq x y z
N MET A 1 -3.46 -22.40 -10.85
CA MET A 1 -4.44 -21.34 -11.19
C MET A 1 -4.47 -21.17 -12.69
N VAL A 2 -5.66 -21.17 -13.30
CA VAL A 2 -5.85 -20.75 -14.69
C VAL A 2 -5.38 -19.29 -14.80
N ASN A 3 -4.63 -18.94 -15.84
CA ASN A 3 -4.08 -17.60 -16.09
C ASN A 3 -3.04 -17.05 -15.08
N LYS A 4 -2.27 -17.91 -14.38
CA LYS A 4 -1.21 -17.50 -13.44
C LYS A 4 -0.29 -16.38 -13.98
N LYS A 5 0.16 -16.50 -15.23
CA LYS A 5 1.04 -15.50 -15.87
C LYS A 5 0.37 -14.13 -15.96
N LEU A 6 -0.90 -14.09 -16.41
CA LEU A 6 -1.67 -12.85 -16.51
C LEU A 6 -1.88 -12.20 -15.14
N ILE A 7 -2.27 -13.00 -14.13
CA ILE A 7 -2.46 -12.52 -12.74
C ILE A 7 -1.17 -11.88 -12.23
N ASN A 8 -0.03 -12.56 -12.40
CA ASN A 8 1.26 -12.00 -12.01
C ASN A 8 1.53 -10.69 -12.75
N THR A 9 1.44 -10.67 -14.08
CA THR A 9 1.69 -9.46 -14.88
C THR A 9 0.83 -8.28 -14.42
N LEU A 10 -0.48 -8.48 -14.29
CA LEU A 10 -1.39 -7.42 -13.86
C LEU A 10 -1.09 -6.92 -12.44
N SER A 11 -0.72 -7.83 -11.53
CA SER A 11 -0.40 -7.46 -10.15
C SER A 11 0.89 -6.64 -10.05
N TYR A 12 1.92 -6.99 -10.84
CA TYR A 12 3.16 -6.21 -10.91
C TYR A 12 3.00 -4.89 -11.66
N LEU A 13 2.04 -4.76 -12.60
CA LEU A 13 1.68 -3.47 -13.18
C LEU A 13 1.17 -2.48 -12.12
N GLY A 14 0.57 -2.98 -11.03
CA GLY A 14 0.21 -2.15 -9.87
C GLY A 14 1.40 -1.52 -9.15
N LEU A 15 2.64 -1.97 -9.35
CA LEU A 15 3.83 -1.31 -8.81
C LEU A 15 4.35 -0.17 -9.70
N VAL A 16 4.00 -0.19 -10.98
CA VAL A 16 4.56 0.74 -11.97
C VAL A 16 4.36 2.20 -11.55
N PRO A 17 3.17 2.64 -11.09
CA PRO A 17 3.00 4.04 -10.73
C PRO A 17 3.90 4.49 -9.57
N PHE A 18 4.17 3.65 -8.56
CA PHE A 18 5.09 4.00 -7.48
C PHE A 18 6.50 4.32 -8.00
N TYR A 19 7.05 3.46 -8.86
CA TYR A 19 8.39 3.66 -9.41
C TYR A 19 8.45 4.80 -10.41
N VAL A 20 7.45 4.92 -11.29
CA VAL A 20 7.37 6.02 -12.25
C VAL A 20 7.32 7.34 -11.50
N ILE A 21 6.46 7.49 -10.49
CA ILE A 21 6.35 8.74 -9.74
C ILE A 21 7.66 9.07 -9.01
N LEU A 22 8.32 8.09 -8.38
CA LEU A 22 9.62 8.29 -7.74
C LEU A 22 10.70 8.77 -8.72
N ILE A 23 10.79 8.15 -9.90
CA ILE A 23 11.74 8.54 -10.94
C ILE A 23 11.44 9.95 -11.44
N PHE A 24 10.17 10.26 -11.75
CA PHE A 24 9.76 11.58 -12.20
C PHE A 24 10.01 12.65 -11.13
N TYR A 25 9.82 12.32 -9.86
CA TYR A 25 10.14 13.23 -8.76
C TYR A 25 11.63 13.54 -8.70
N PHE A 26 12.50 12.54 -8.88
CA PHE A 26 13.94 12.74 -8.86
C PHE A 26 14.42 13.79 -9.87
N PHE A 27 13.82 13.80 -11.07
CA PHE A 27 14.18 14.77 -12.13
C PHE A 27 13.50 16.13 -11.98
N ASN A 28 12.23 16.18 -11.58
CA ASN A 28 11.44 17.42 -11.61
C ASN A 28 11.33 18.11 -10.26
N LYS A 29 11.52 17.38 -9.15
CA LYS A 29 11.32 17.84 -7.76
C LYS A 29 9.97 18.53 -7.52
N ASN A 30 8.94 18.12 -8.26
CA ASN A 30 7.62 18.73 -8.19
C ASN A 30 6.82 18.13 -7.03
N PHE A 31 6.39 18.98 -6.08
CA PHE A 31 5.62 18.57 -4.91
C PHE A 31 4.29 17.89 -5.25
N TYR A 32 3.64 18.22 -6.38
CA TYR A 32 2.40 17.54 -6.80
C TYR A 32 2.60 16.03 -7.04
N LEU A 33 3.82 15.59 -7.37
CA LEU A 33 4.12 14.17 -7.53
C LEU A 33 4.08 13.42 -6.19
N ILE A 34 4.36 14.10 -5.07
CA ILE A 34 4.23 13.53 -3.74
C ILE A 34 2.75 13.25 -3.45
N ASP A 35 1.85 14.17 -3.78
CA ASP A 35 0.41 13.97 -3.58
C ASP A 35 -0.12 12.85 -4.47
N ILE A 36 0.26 12.80 -5.74
CA ILE A 36 -0.12 11.71 -6.66
C ILE A 36 0.39 10.36 -6.13
N PHE A 37 1.60 10.30 -5.59
CA PHE A 37 2.14 9.08 -4.96
C PHE A 37 1.24 8.60 -3.82
N PHE A 38 0.83 9.52 -2.93
CA PHE A 38 -0.01 9.16 -1.80
C PHE A 38 -1.44 8.83 -2.20
N TYR A 39 -2.05 9.52 -3.16
CA TYR A 39 -3.34 9.11 -3.71
C TYR A 39 -3.30 7.72 -4.32
N TYR A 40 -2.23 7.38 -5.06
CA TYR A 40 -2.09 6.03 -5.58
C TYR A 40 -1.91 5.00 -4.46
N SER A 41 -1.16 5.34 -3.42
CA SER A 41 -1.00 4.51 -2.24
C SER A 41 -2.33 4.27 -1.51
N LEU A 42 -3.20 5.28 -1.41
CA LEU A 42 -4.57 5.15 -0.89
C LEU A 42 -5.40 4.17 -1.71
N VAL A 43 -5.32 4.24 -3.05
CA VAL A 43 -6.03 3.31 -3.95
C VAL A 43 -5.58 1.87 -3.68
N ILE A 44 -4.28 1.63 -3.56
CA ILE A 44 -3.74 0.28 -3.31
C ILE A 44 -4.12 -0.23 -1.91
N ILE A 45 -4.02 0.60 -0.87
CA ILE A 45 -4.48 0.24 0.49
C ILE A 45 -5.96 -0.10 0.46
N THR A 46 -6.79 0.69 -0.23
CA THR A 46 -8.23 0.44 -0.35
C THR A 46 -8.53 -0.90 -1.02
N PHE A 47 -7.85 -1.18 -2.12
CA PHE A 47 -7.95 -2.46 -2.83
C PHE A 47 -7.55 -3.65 -1.96
N LEU A 48 -6.41 -3.55 -1.27
CA LEU A 48 -5.89 -4.60 -0.40
C LEU A 48 -6.79 -4.84 0.82
N SER A 49 -7.26 -3.78 1.47
CA SER A 49 -8.25 -3.86 2.54
C SER A 49 -9.51 -4.58 2.06
N GLY A 50 -10.03 -4.20 0.88
CA GLY A 50 -11.15 -4.86 0.19
C GLY A 50 -10.96 -6.37 0.04
N CYS A 51 -9.76 -6.79 -0.36
CA CYS A 51 -9.44 -8.20 -0.52
C CYS A 51 -9.24 -8.94 0.82
N SER A 52 -8.76 -8.25 1.86
CA SER A 52 -8.45 -8.87 3.15
C SER A 52 -9.69 -9.06 4.03
N TRP A 53 -10.65 -8.13 4.06
CA TRP A 53 -11.83 -8.28 4.93
C TRP A 53 -12.69 -9.48 4.54
N VAL A 54 -12.85 -9.75 3.23
CA VAL A 54 -13.60 -10.92 2.71
C VAL A 54 -13.02 -12.22 3.26
N ARG A 55 -11.69 -12.30 3.38
CA ARG A 55 -11.01 -13.49 3.92
C ARG A 55 -11.01 -13.53 5.44
N LEU A 56 -10.89 -12.38 6.09
CA LEU A 56 -10.93 -12.31 7.54
C LEU A 56 -12.27 -12.75 8.13
N ILE A 57 -13.38 -12.62 7.38
CA ILE A 57 -14.69 -13.14 7.78
C ILE A 57 -14.62 -14.65 8.11
N GLU A 58 -13.79 -15.41 7.41
CA GLU A 58 -13.62 -16.84 7.64
C GLU A 58 -12.92 -17.16 8.99
N THR A 59 -12.30 -16.17 9.64
CA THR A 59 -11.46 -16.34 10.85
C THR A 59 -12.13 -15.92 12.16
N SER A 60 -13.37 -15.45 12.12
CA SER A 60 -14.13 -14.93 13.28
C SER A 60 -13.44 -13.78 14.05
N LYS A 61 -12.44 -13.11 13.45
CA LYS A 61 -11.70 -11.99 14.06
C LYS A 61 -12.37 -10.64 13.78
N ILE A 62 -13.49 -10.38 14.43
CA ILE A 62 -14.32 -9.18 14.23
C ILE A 62 -13.52 -7.87 14.34
N SER A 63 -12.61 -7.76 15.32
CA SER A 63 -11.78 -6.55 15.49
C SER A 63 -10.88 -6.28 14.28
N LEU A 64 -10.26 -7.31 13.69
CA LEU A 64 -9.42 -7.17 12.50
C LEU A 64 -10.25 -6.83 11.26
N ILE A 65 -11.47 -7.39 11.15
CA ILE A 65 -12.40 -7.05 10.08
C ILE A 65 -12.75 -5.56 10.14
N ILE A 66 -13.15 -5.06 11.32
CA ILE A 66 -13.45 -3.64 11.55
C ILE A 66 -12.24 -2.78 11.19
N VAL A 67 -11.05 -3.09 11.72
CA VAL A 67 -9.83 -2.33 11.39
C VAL A 67 -9.58 -2.29 9.88
N THR A 68 -9.72 -3.43 9.19
CA THR A 68 -9.49 -3.51 7.74
C THR A 68 -10.50 -2.69 6.94
N ILE A 69 -11.78 -2.70 7.34
CA ILE A 69 -12.86 -1.93 6.71
C ILE A 69 -12.69 -0.42 6.94
N PHE A 70 -12.27 -0.01 8.14
CA PHE A 70 -12.06 1.40 8.46
C PHE A 70 -10.72 1.94 7.95
N THR A 71 -9.76 1.07 7.59
CA THR A 71 -8.45 1.48 7.07
C THR A 71 -8.54 2.49 5.91
N PRO A 72 -9.34 2.27 4.84
CA PRO A 72 -9.48 3.24 3.75
C PRO A 72 -10.02 4.60 4.22
N ILE A 73 -11.01 4.58 5.13
CA ILE A 73 -11.62 5.81 5.68
C ILE A 73 -10.59 6.59 6.49
N LEU A 74 -9.81 5.92 7.35
CA LEU A 74 -8.75 6.55 8.12
C LEU A 74 -7.67 7.17 7.23
N ASN A 75 -7.29 6.48 6.15
CA ASN A 75 -6.28 7.01 5.21
C ASN A 75 -6.82 8.15 4.35
N LEU A 76 -8.12 8.16 4.04
CA LEU A 76 -8.75 9.29 3.35
C LEU A 76 -8.79 10.54 4.26
N VAL A 77 -9.16 10.37 5.53
CA VAL A 77 -9.11 11.45 6.53
C VAL A 77 -7.67 11.95 6.69
N ALA A 78 -6.68 11.04 6.70
CA ALA A 78 -5.27 11.41 6.76
C ALA A 78 -4.82 12.29 5.59
N GLU A 79 -5.31 12.08 4.37
CA GLU A 79 -4.98 12.95 3.23
C GLU A 79 -5.45 14.39 3.40
N ILE A 80 -6.52 14.62 4.17
CA ILE A 80 -7.09 15.95 4.39
C ILE A 80 -6.37 16.67 5.53
N PHE A 81 -6.03 15.94 6.60
CA PHE A 81 -5.64 16.55 7.88
C PHE A 81 -4.18 16.35 8.28
N LEU A 82 -3.46 15.37 7.71
CA LEU A 82 -2.08 15.08 8.12
C LEU A 82 -1.07 15.66 7.13
N SER A 83 0.09 16.04 7.67
CA SER A 83 1.24 16.43 6.84
C SER A 83 1.76 15.25 6.01
N SER A 84 2.44 15.54 4.90
CA SER A 84 2.98 14.53 3.98
C SER A 84 3.89 13.50 4.66
N TYR A 85 4.63 13.90 5.69
CA TYR A 85 5.44 12.98 6.47
C TYR A 85 4.58 12.05 7.34
N LEU A 86 3.64 12.60 8.11
CA LEU A 86 2.77 11.83 9.00
C LEU A 86 1.85 10.88 8.25
N LYS A 87 1.27 11.32 7.11
CA LYS A 87 0.48 10.44 6.25
C LYS A 87 1.33 9.31 5.68
N GLY A 88 2.57 9.61 5.28
CA GLY A 88 3.48 8.59 4.77
C GLY A 88 3.83 7.51 5.80
N VAL A 89 4.04 7.89 7.06
CA VAL A 89 4.26 6.96 8.19
C VAL A 89 3.00 6.12 8.45
N LEU A 90 1.83 6.76 8.47
CA LEU A 90 0.54 6.06 8.68
C LEU A 90 0.31 4.99 7.61
N TYR A 91 0.56 5.32 6.33
CA TYR A 91 0.38 4.40 5.22
C TYR A 91 1.33 3.21 5.32
N LEU A 92 2.58 3.44 5.75
CA LEU A 92 3.55 2.37 6.00
C LEU A 92 3.06 1.40 7.08
N ILE A 93 2.45 1.92 8.16
CA ILE A 93 1.82 1.11 9.21
C ILE A 93 0.69 0.25 8.63
N PHE A 94 -0.18 0.83 7.80
CA PHE A 94 -1.28 0.07 7.19
C PHE A 94 -0.80 -1.00 6.21
N TYR A 95 0.22 -0.74 5.39
CA TYR A 95 0.83 -1.78 4.57
C TYR A 95 1.43 -2.91 5.40
N TYR A 96 2.09 -2.57 6.51
CA TYR A 96 2.62 -3.57 7.43
C TYR A 96 1.51 -4.41 8.08
N LEU A 97 0.39 -3.79 8.48
CA LEU A 97 -0.77 -4.49 9.01
C LEU A 97 -1.37 -5.45 7.97
N ILE A 98 -1.53 -5.01 6.72
CA ILE A 98 -2.00 -5.87 5.62
C ILE A 98 -1.03 -7.04 5.40
N PHE A 99 0.28 -6.78 5.36
CA PHE A 99 1.30 -7.82 5.21
C PHE A 99 1.21 -8.87 6.32
N PHE A 100 0.98 -8.42 7.57
CA PHE A 100 0.79 -9.31 8.71
C PHE A 100 -0.51 -10.13 8.60
N ILE A 101 -1.61 -9.49 8.19
CA ILE A 101 -2.90 -10.16 7.98
C ILE A 101 -2.77 -11.24 6.91
N ASP A 102 -2.18 -10.92 5.76
CA ASP A 102 -1.97 -11.83 4.64
C ASP A 102 -1.14 -13.05 5.05
N LYS A 103 -0.09 -12.84 5.86
CA LYS A 103 0.78 -13.92 6.33
C LYS A 103 0.07 -14.85 7.32
N LYS A 104 -0.80 -14.33 8.18
CA LYS A 104 -1.32 -15.07 9.34
C LYS A 104 -2.71 -15.65 9.13
N TYR A 105 -3.55 -14.97 8.35
CA TYR A 105 -4.99 -15.25 8.34
C TYR A 105 -5.55 -15.58 6.96
N ILE A 106 -4.82 -15.33 5.87
CA ILE A 106 -5.36 -15.52 4.54
C ILE A 106 -4.82 -16.80 3.87
N THR A 107 -5.74 -17.67 3.48
CA THR A 107 -5.51 -18.93 2.78
C THR A 107 -5.74 -18.78 1.28
N TYR A 108 -4.75 -18.25 0.56
CA TYR A 108 -4.68 -18.37 -0.91
C TYR A 108 -3.75 -19.53 -1.31
N SER A 109 -3.71 -19.84 -2.63
CA SER A 109 -2.65 -20.71 -3.14
C SER A 109 -1.27 -20.14 -2.78
N PRO A 110 -0.26 -20.98 -2.45
CA PRO A 110 1.06 -20.52 -2.03
C PRO A 110 1.70 -19.50 -2.98
N ASP A 111 1.57 -19.72 -4.30
CA ASP A 111 2.05 -18.82 -5.35
C ASP A 111 1.49 -17.38 -5.21
N TYR A 112 0.18 -17.27 -4.97
CA TYR A 112 -0.51 -15.99 -4.88
C TYR A 112 -0.16 -15.25 -3.58
N ILE A 113 -0.04 -15.98 -2.45
CA ILE A 113 0.43 -15.38 -1.19
C ILE A 113 1.85 -14.84 -1.37
N PHE A 114 2.73 -15.61 -2.00
CA PHE A 114 4.11 -15.19 -2.26
C PHE A 114 4.15 -13.93 -3.12
N MET A 115 3.41 -13.91 -4.23
CA MET A 115 3.29 -12.73 -5.09
C MET A 115 2.80 -11.50 -4.30
N ARG A 116 1.68 -11.64 -3.58
CA ARG A 116 1.08 -10.54 -2.82
C ARG A 116 2.05 -10.00 -1.76
N ARG A 117 2.73 -10.86 -1.02
CA ARG A 117 3.76 -10.46 -0.04
C ARG A 117 4.91 -9.72 -0.68
N ASN A 118 5.41 -10.17 -1.83
CA ASN A 118 6.50 -9.51 -2.53
C ASN A 118 6.08 -8.11 -3.00
N LEU A 119 4.87 -7.98 -3.57
CA LEU A 119 4.33 -6.69 -3.99
C LEU A 119 4.17 -5.73 -2.81
N THR A 120 3.54 -6.14 -1.72
CA THR A 120 3.37 -5.29 -0.53
C THR A 120 4.71 -4.85 0.04
N TYR A 121 5.72 -5.73 0.07
CA TYR A 121 7.07 -5.38 0.48
C TYR A 121 7.72 -4.33 -0.43
N LEU A 122 7.59 -4.48 -1.75
CA LEU A 122 8.10 -3.51 -2.72
C LEU A 122 7.40 -2.15 -2.61
N VAL A 123 6.09 -2.13 -2.35
CA VAL A 123 5.37 -0.88 -2.04
C VAL A 123 5.89 -0.24 -0.76
N MET A 124 6.08 -1.01 0.32
CA MET A 124 6.66 -0.47 1.56
C MET A 124 8.04 0.14 1.35
N LEU A 125 8.90 -0.49 0.53
CA LEU A 125 10.19 0.10 0.15
C LEU A 125 10.02 1.42 -0.60
N SER A 126 9.10 1.49 -1.56
CA SER A 126 8.82 2.74 -2.29
C SER A 126 8.31 3.85 -1.36
N GLN A 127 7.49 3.50 -0.36
CA GLN A 127 6.97 4.40 0.66
C GLN A 127 8.10 4.95 1.55
N ILE A 128 9.05 4.09 1.95
CA ILE A 128 10.23 4.50 2.73
C ILE A 128 11.10 5.46 1.92
N ILE A 129 11.34 5.18 0.63
CA ILE A 129 12.08 6.09 -0.26
C ILE A 129 11.38 7.45 -0.32
N MET A 130 10.05 7.48 -0.50
CA MET A 130 9.29 8.73 -0.51
C MET A 130 9.38 9.49 0.82
N LEU A 131 9.37 8.79 1.96
CA LEU A 131 9.55 9.42 3.28
C LEU A 131 10.95 10.06 3.42
N ILE A 132 12.00 9.39 2.95
CA ILE A 132 13.36 9.95 2.93
C ILE A 132 13.40 11.19 2.03
N VAL A 133 12.75 11.15 0.88
CA VAL A 133 12.60 12.29 -0.03
C VAL A 133 11.91 13.47 0.68
N ILE A 134 10.79 13.24 1.34
CA ILE A 134 10.07 14.31 2.06
C ILE A 134 10.93 14.89 3.19
N TYR A 135 11.57 14.01 3.97
CA TYR A 135 12.42 14.42 5.09
C TYR A 135 13.60 15.28 4.63
N THR A 136 14.29 14.87 3.56
CA THR A 136 15.43 15.61 3.00
C THR A 136 15.04 16.97 2.45
N ASN A 137 13.88 17.08 1.79
CA ASN A 137 13.39 18.38 1.28
C ASN A 137 12.89 19.32 2.39
N ASN A 138 12.54 18.81 3.58
CA ASN A 138 12.18 19.66 4.72
C ASN A 138 13.40 20.21 5.48
N LEU A 139 14.60 19.68 5.23
CA LEU A 139 15.85 20.10 5.88
C LEU A 139 16.66 21.11 5.05
N GLY A 140 16.39 21.23 3.76
CA GLY A 140 17.03 22.18 2.85
C GLY A 140 16.18 23.42 2.63
#